data_AF-A0A915CD45-F1
#
_entry.id   AF-A0A915CD45-F1
#
_cell.length_a   1.000
_cell.length_b   1.000
_cell.length_c   1.000
_cell.angle_alpha   90.00
_cell.angle_beta   90.00
_cell.angle_gamma   90.00
#
_symmetry.space_group_name_H-M   'P 1'
#
loop_
_entity.id
_entity.type
_entity.pdbx_description
1 polymer ?
#
loop_
_entity_poly.entity_id
_entity_poly.type
_entity_poly.pdbx_seq_one_letter_code
_entity_poly.pdbx_strand_id
1 'polypeptide(L)'
;MEDLGKYSTVDIVVGFNDMQMYAIVDAIVDLHVYSFTHNGWESVGFSLQELKETESIATILGALADRLKQRSPYHFGKIDMLMELLGKDDWSERYLISCHSGEILCALAHGDLWSENIMWEGNTLRAIIDWQLAHCGSITEDIMRVLSTCVSVTSRKRLTKPLLSYYYTKLKNKMADCGKTLPFTFADVEVIF
;
A
#
# COMPACT_ATOMS: atom_id res chain seq x y z
N MET A 1 0.06 -3.29 24.84
CA MET A 1 0.89 -2.79 23.72
C MET A 1 2.29 -3.28 23.99
N GLU A 2 2.91 -4.01 23.06
CA GLU A 2 4.32 -4.43 23.21
C GLU A 2 5.23 -3.19 23.16
N ASP A 3 6.33 -3.19 23.92
CA ASP A 3 7.31 -2.11 23.86
C ASP A 3 8.15 -2.25 22.58
N LEU A 4 7.94 -1.30 21.67
CA LEU A 4 8.63 -1.23 20.38
C LEU A 4 9.87 -0.31 20.40
N GLY A 5 10.19 0.32 21.54
CA GLY A 5 11.25 1.34 21.64
C GLY A 5 12.67 0.83 21.35
N LYS A 6 12.86 -0.49 21.29
CA LYS A 6 14.14 -1.14 20.93
C LYS A 6 14.30 -1.42 19.43
N TYR A 7 13.25 -1.26 18.63
CA TYR A 7 13.27 -1.46 17.18
C TYR A 7 13.39 -0.12 16.46
N SER A 8 13.88 -0.13 15.23
CA SER A 8 14.11 1.08 14.44
C SER A 8 13.41 1.03 13.08
N THR A 9 13.04 2.19 12.56
CA THR A 9 12.66 2.35 11.14
C THR A 9 13.93 2.38 10.26
N VAL A 10 13.76 2.20 8.95
CA VAL A 10 14.84 2.41 7.98
C VAL A 10 14.64 3.78 7.35
N ASP A 11 15.71 4.56 7.25
CA ASP A 11 15.67 5.84 6.55
C ASP A 11 15.23 5.65 5.09
N ILE A 12 14.18 6.36 4.69
CA ILE A 12 13.61 6.30 3.33
C ILE A 12 14.63 6.60 2.22
N VAL A 13 15.64 7.43 2.49
CA VAL A 13 16.70 7.79 1.54
C VAL A 13 17.65 6.63 1.31
N VAL A 14 17.94 5.84 2.35
CA VAL A 14 18.73 4.61 2.25
C VAL A 14 17.90 3.53 1.56
N GLY A 15 16.64 3.39 1.99
CA GLY A 15 15.69 2.40 1.49
C GLY A 15 16.00 0.98 1.93
N PHE A 16 15.05 0.08 1.66
CA PHE A 16 15.16 -1.32 2.02
C PHE A 16 16.15 -2.09 1.13
N ASN A 17 16.88 -2.99 1.77
CA ASN A 17 17.66 -4.00 1.07
C ASN A 17 16.80 -5.19 0.63
N ASP A 18 17.37 -6.07 -0.18
CA ASP A 18 16.66 -7.24 -0.73
C ASP A 18 16.05 -8.13 0.36
N MET A 19 16.77 -8.42 1.45
CA MET A 19 16.25 -9.27 2.55
C MET A 19 15.03 -8.63 3.21
N GLN A 20 15.08 -7.32 3.44
CA GLN A 20 13.96 -6.57 3.99
C GLN A 20 12.76 -6.57 3.04
N MET A 21 12.99 -6.40 1.73
CA MET A 21 11.92 -6.47 0.73
C MET A 21 11.21 -7.83 0.71
N TYR A 22 11.96 -8.94 0.77
CA TYR A 22 11.35 -10.27 0.86
C TYR A 22 10.60 -10.49 2.17
N ALA A 23 11.12 -9.99 3.30
CA ALA A 23 10.44 -10.07 4.60
C ALA A 23 9.12 -9.27 4.63
N ILE A 24 9.09 -8.09 4.01
CA ILE A 24 7.86 -7.30 3.83
C ILE A 24 6.85 -8.08 2.99
N VAL A 25 7.29 -8.68 1.87
CA VAL A 25 6.39 -9.48 1.04
C VAL A 25 5.86 -10.70 1.80
N ASP A 26 6.67 -11.37 2.62
CA ASP A 26 6.19 -12.46 3.48
C ASP A 26 5.09 -11.99 4.46
N ALA A 27 5.22 -10.79 5.05
CA ALA A 27 4.20 -10.19 5.91
C ALA A 27 2.91 -9.82 5.15
N ILE A 28 3.02 -9.27 3.94
CA ILE A 28 1.87 -8.99 3.06
C ILE A 28 1.17 -10.31 2.69
N VAL A 29 1.93 -11.36 2.39
CA VAL A 29 1.34 -12.69 2.12
C VAL A 29 0.55 -13.18 3.32
N ASP A 30 1.06 -13.05 4.55
CA ASP A 30 0.32 -13.45 5.75
C ASP A 30 -1.00 -12.68 5.93
N LEU A 31 -0.98 -11.37 5.68
CA LEU A 31 -2.17 -10.53 5.70
C LEU A 31 -3.20 -10.95 4.64
N HIS A 32 -2.74 -11.29 3.43
CA HIS A 32 -3.62 -11.72 2.36
C HIS A 32 -4.14 -13.15 2.55
N VAL A 33 -3.34 -14.06 3.12
CA VAL A 33 -3.83 -15.37 3.57
C VAL A 33 -4.95 -15.17 4.58
N TYR A 34 -4.78 -14.29 5.56
CA TYR A 34 -5.84 -13.96 6.52
C TYR A 34 -7.11 -13.49 5.79
N SER A 35 -6.97 -12.56 4.84
CA SER A 35 -8.08 -12.02 4.04
C SER A 35 -8.84 -13.10 3.25
N PHE A 36 -8.15 -14.05 2.62
CA PHE A 36 -8.81 -15.12 1.87
C PHE A 36 -9.32 -16.28 2.76
N THR A 37 -8.95 -16.29 4.03
CA THR A 37 -9.32 -17.36 4.98
C THR A 37 -10.39 -16.96 5.98
N HIS A 38 -10.57 -15.66 6.21
CA HIS A 38 -11.49 -15.10 7.20
C HIS A 38 -12.46 -14.11 6.54
N ASN A 39 -13.60 -13.88 7.20
CA ASN A 39 -14.58 -12.88 6.80
C ASN A 39 -14.59 -11.75 7.83
N GLY A 40 -15.15 -10.59 7.47
CA GLY A 40 -15.34 -9.43 8.35
C GLY A 40 -14.20 -8.42 8.30
N TRP A 41 -13.11 -8.71 7.59
CA TRP A 41 -12.07 -7.71 7.33
C TRP A 41 -12.51 -6.72 6.24
N GLU A 42 -13.49 -7.09 5.41
CA GLU A 42 -14.03 -6.26 4.34
C GLU A 42 -14.70 -4.98 4.87
N SER A 43 -15.05 -4.94 6.16
CA SER A 43 -15.55 -3.73 6.83
C SER A 43 -14.46 -2.88 7.49
N VAL A 44 -13.18 -3.24 7.34
CA VAL A 44 -12.06 -2.42 7.82
C VAL A 44 -11.88 -1.24 6.86
N GLY A 45 -11.69 -0.05 7.41
CA GLY A 45 -11.57 1.21 6.66
C GLY A 45 -12.91 1.95 6.56
N PHE A 46 -12.99 2.89 5.62
CA PHE A 46 -14.21 3.66 5.38
C PHE A 46 -15.24 2.85 4.60
N SER A 47 -16.50 2.91 5.03
CA SER A 47 -17.61 2.39 4.25
C SER A 47 -17.84 3.19 2.96
N LEU A 48 -18.48 2.59 1.97
CA LEU A 48 -18.90 3.27 0.74
C LEU A 48 -19.76 4.53 0.98
N GLN A 49 -20.51 4.57 2.08
CA GLN A 49 -21.27 5.76 2.45
C GLN A 49 -20.34 6.85 2.97
N GLU A 50 -19.46 6.53 3.91
CA GLU A 50 -18.48 7.48 4.44
C GLU A 50 -17.58 8.03 3.34
N LEU A 51 -17.14 7.21 2.38
CA LEU A 51 -16.34 7.66 1.24
C LEU A 51 -17.05 8.72 0.38
N LYS A 52 -18.36 8.57 0.18
CA LYS A 52 -19.18 9.53 -0.59
C LYS A 52 -19.49 10.80 0.20
N GLU A 53 -19.48 10.71 1.53
CA GLU A 53 -19.74 11.82 2.44
C GLU A 53 -18.47 12.60 2.80
N THR A 54 -17.29 11.98 2.67
CA THR A 54 -16.01 12.66 2.85
C THR A 54 -15.76 13.68 1.75
N GLU A 55 -15.23 14.84 2.12
CA GLU A 55 -14.80 15.85 1.15
C GLU A 55 -13.65 15.28 0.31
N SER A 56 -13.76 15.42 -1.02
CA SER A 56 -12.78 14.89 -1.95
C SER A 56 -11.37 15.35 -1.58
N ILE A 57 -10.42 14.40 -1.56
CA ILE A 57 -8.99 14.69 -1.33
C ILE A 57 -8.49 15.74 -2.32
N ALA A 58 -8.98 15.72 -3.56
CA ALA A 58 -8.64 16.71 -4.58
C ALA A 58 -9.06 18.13 -4.17
N THR A 59 -10.25 18.28 -3.56
CA THR A 59 -10.75 19.58 -3.06
C THR A 59 -9.88 20.08 -1.91
N ILE A 60 -9.58 19.22 -0.93
CA ILE A 60 -8.74 19.56 0.23
C ILE A 60 -7.34 19.99 -0.24
N LEU A 61 -6.72 19.21 -1.13
CA LEU A 61 -5.39 19.51 -1.67
C LEU A 61 -5.39 20.78 -2.52
N GLY A 62 -6.44 21.02 -3.31
CA GLY A 62 -6.60 22.27 -4.07
C GLY A 62 -6.66 23.49 -3.17
N ALA A 63 -7.48 23.44 -2.11
CA ALA A 63 -7.59 24.52 -1.14
C ALA A 63 -6.27 24.77 -0.39
N LEU A 64 -5.54 23.71 -0.02
CA LEU A 64 -4.21 23.83 0.58
C LEU A 64 -3.20 24.44 -0.40
N ALA A 65 -3.20 23.98 -1.66
CA ALA A 65 -2.30 24.47 -2.70
C ALA A 65 -2.49 25.97 -2.96
N ASP A 66 -3.73 26.43 -3.01
CA ASP A 66 -4.06 27.85 -3.17
C ASP A 66 -3.57 28.69 -1.98
N ARG A 67 -3.77 28.21 -0.75
CA ARG A 67 -3.24 28.89 0.46
C ARG A 67 -1.72 28.93 0.46
N LEU A 68 -1.05 27.87 0.04
CA LEU A 68 0.42 27.81 -0.05
C LEU A 68 0.96 28.79 -1.11
N LYS A 69 0.33 28.83 -2.29
CA LYS A 69 0.64 29.83 -3.35
C LYS A 69 0.49 31.26 -2.84
N GLN A 70 -0.62 31.57 -2.16
CA GLN A 70 -0.85 32.92 -1.61
C GLN A 70 0.18 33.30 -0.54
N ARG A 71 0.56 32.34 0.32
CA ARG A 71 1.50 32.58 1.41
C ARG A 71 2.94 32.73 0.94
N SER A 72 3.36 31.94 -0.06
CA SER A 72 4.72 32.02 -0.58
C SER A 72 4.78 31.67 -2.07
N PRO A 73 4.49 32.64 -2.96
CA PRO A 73 4.50 32.43 -4.40
C PRO A 73 5.86 31.95 -4.93
N TYR A 74 6.96 32.41 -4.33
CA TYR A 74 8.31 32.01 -4.73
C TYR A 74 8.57 30.51 -4.51
N HIS A 75 8.14 29.95 -3.37
CA HIS A 75 8.38 28.54 -3.03
C HIS A 75 7.35 27.60 -3.66
N PHE A 76 6.10 28.05 -3.79
CA PHE A 76 4.98 27.21 -4.24
C PHE A 76 4.46 27.55 -5.65
N GLY A 77 5.18 28.37 -6.42
CA GLY A 77 4.77 28.77 -7.77
C GLY A 77 4.64 27.64 -8.79
N LYS A 78 5.12 26.43 -8.45
CA LYS A 78 4.98 25.21 -9.28
C LYS A 78 4.01 24.18 -8.73
N ILE A 79 3.28 24.48 -7.65
CA ILE A 79 2.36 23.50 -7.04
C ILE A 79 1.26 23.05 -8.00
N ASP A 80 0.89 23.88 -8.98
CA ASP A 80 -0.09 23.51 -10.00
C ASP A 80 0.38 22.30 -10.83
N MET A 81 1.69 22.15 -11.07
CA MET A 81 2.23 20.95 -11.73
C MET A 81 2.03 19.69 -10.88
N LEU A 82 2.16 19.80 -9.55
CA LEU A 82 1.88 18.70 -8.63
C LEU A 82 0.39 18.36 -8.65
N MET A 83 -0.48 19.39 -8.64
CA MET A 83 -1.94 19.20 -8.71
C MET A 83 -2.36 18.55 -10.04
N GLU A 84 -1.71 18.88 -11.16
CA GLU A 84 -1.94 18.21 -12.44
C GLU A 84 -1.56 16.73 -12.41
N LEU A 85 -0.44 16.38 -11.74
CA LEU A 85 0.01 14.99 -11.58
C LEU A 85 -0.93 14.17 -10.68
N LEU A 86 -1.54 14.81 -9.68
CA LEU A 86 -2.54 14.17 -8.80
C LEU A 86 -3.85 13.86 -9.53
N GLY A 87 -4.06 14.42 -10.73
CA GLY A 87 -5.28 14.25 -11.52
C GLY A 87 -6.38 15.22 -11.13
N LYS A 88 -7.36 15.40 -12.03
CA LYS A 88 -8.53 16.28 -11.82
C LYS A 88 -9.74 15.56 -11.21
N ASP A 89 -9.71 14.25 -11.17
CA ASP A 89 -10.78 13.40 -10.69
C ASP A 89 -10.41 12.79 -9.33
N ASP A 90 -11.40 12.41 -8.55
CA ASP A 90 -11.20 11.64 -7.32
C ASP A 90 -10.83 10.19 -7.67
N TRP A 91 -9.60 9.99 -8.14
CA TRP A 91 -9.06 8.67 -8.46
C TRP A 91 -9.02 7.79 -7.21
N SER A 92 -8.81 8.37 -6.02
CA SER A 92 -8.84 7.69 -4.74
C SER A 92 -10.22 7.12 -4.43
N GLU A 93 -11.28 7.93 -4.56
CA GLU A 93 -12.65 7.46 -4.38
C GLU A 93 -12.98 6.37 -5.39
N ARG A 94 -12.69 6.58 -6.68
CA ARG A 94 -12.93 5.57 -7.72
C ARG A 94 -12.21 4.26 -7.43
N TYR A 95 -10.96 4.32 -7.03
CA TYR A 95 -10.18 3.15 -6.65
C TYR A 95 -10.83 2.37 -5.50
N LEU A 96 -11.20 3.08 -4.42
CA LEU A 96 -11.84 2.47 -3.26
C LEU A 96 -13.21 1.88 -3.61
N ILE A 97 -13.99 2.56 -4.46
CA ILE A 97 -15.27 2.04 -4.97
C ILE A 97 -15.05 0.76 -5.79
N SER A 98 -14.06 0.72 -6.69
CA SER A 98 -13.76 -0.47 -7.50
C SER A 98 -13.28 -1.67 -6.66
N CYS A 99 -12.59 -1.44 -5.54
CA CYS A 99 -12.29 -2.52 -4.60
C CYS A 99 -13.54 -3.02 -3.87
N HIS A 100 -14.37 -2.12 -3.33
CA HIS A 100 -15.59 -2.51 -2.62
C HIS A 100 -16.64 -3.18 -3.53
N SER A 101 -16.67 -2.83 -4.81
CA SER A 101 -17.58 -3.44 -5.79
C SER A 101 -17.10 -4.82 -6.27
N GLY A 102 -15.84 -5.19 -5.97
CA GLY A 102 -15.21 -6.42 -6.46
C GLY A 102 -14.80 -6.36 -7.94
N GLU A 103 -14.75 -5.17 -8.54
CA GLU A 103 -14.21 -4.96 -9.89
C GLU A 103 -12.71 -5.28 -9.95
N ILE A 104 -12.00 -4.95 -8.86
CA ILE A 104 -10.59 -5.25 -8.68
C ILE A 104 -10.45 -6.38 -7.67
N LEU A 105 -9.48 -7.26 -7.90
CA LEU A 105 -9.11 -8.28 -6.92
C LEU A 105 -8.43 -7.62 -5.71
N CYS A 106 -9.14 -7.60 -4.59
CA CYS A 106 -8.71 -6.91 -3.37
C CYS A 106 -8.58 -7.87 -2.17
N ALA A 107 -7.80 -7.44 -1.18
CA ALA A 107 -7.56 -8.08 0.11
C ALA A 107 -7.45 -6.98 1.18
N LEU A 108 -7.25 -7.35 2.44
CA LEU A 108 -6.92 -6.36 3.47
C LEU A 108 -5.55 -5.76 3.16
N ALA A 109 -5.52 -4.46 2.89
CA ALA A 109 -4.32 -3.68 2.70
C ALA A 109 -4.01 -2.86 3.96
N HIS A 110 -2.74 -2.59 4.20
CA HIS A 110 -2.31 -1.59 5.18
C HIS A 110 -2.65 -0.17 4.70
N GLY A 111 -2.53 0.09 3.40
CA GLY A 111 -2.91 1.35 2.74
C GLY A 111 -1.86 2.47 2.82
N ASP A 112 -1.06 2.45 3.87
CA ASP A 112 0.12 3.34 4.03
C ASP A 112 1.38 2.58 4.44
N LEU A 113 1.73 1.51 3.71
CA LEU A 113 2.91 0.71 4.04
C LEU A 113 4.19 1.34 3.47
N TRP A 114 4.95 2.04 4.31
CA TRP A 114 6.24 2.63 3.95
C TRP A 114 7.24 2.58 5.11
N SER A 115 8.44 3.13 4.91
CA SER A 115 9.59 2.90 5.77
C SER A 115 9.38 3.25 7.24
N GLU A 116 8.59 4.29 7.53
CA GLU A 116 8.30 4.73 8.89
C GLU A 116 7.26 3.87 9.61
N ASN A 117 6.50 3.06 8.87
CA ASN A 117 5.46 2.19 9.42
C ASN A 117 5.95 0.75 9.62
N ILE A 118 7.24 0.48 9.40
CA ILE A 118 7.84 -0.85 9.52
C ILE A 118 9.03 -0.80 10.48
N MET A 119 8.94 -1.59 11.56
CA MET A 119 9.92 -1.65 12.63
C MET A 119 10.85 -2.85 12.47
N TRP A 120 12.15 -2.63 12.60
CA TRP A 120 13.20 -3.61 12.33
C TRP A 120 14.11 -3.89 13.53
N GLU A 121 14.64 -5.11 13.57
CA GLU A 121 15.82 -5.51 14.33
C GLU A 121 16.82 -6.12 13.33
N GLY A 122 17.75 -5.30 12.84
CA GLY A 122 18.59 -5.67 11.69
C GLY A 122 17.74 -5.91 10.43
N ASN A 123 17.76 -7.13 9.88
CA ASN A 123 16.93 -7.53 8.73
C ASN A 123 15.66 -8.29 9.15
N THR A 124 15.38 -8.39 10.45
CA THR A 124 14.18 -9.06 10.94
C THR A 124 13.06 -8.03 11.11
N LEU A 125 11.96 -8.22 10.40
CA LEU A 125 10.74 -7.43 10.56
C LEU A 125 10.12 -7.77 11.93
N ARG A 126 9.91 -6.75 12.77
CA ARG A 126 9.40 -6.91 14.14
C ARG A 126 7.98 -6.43 14.31
N ALA A 127 7.60 -5.36 13.62
CA ALA A 127 6.23 -4.85 13.65
C ALA A 127 5.90 -4.06 12.38
N ILE A 128 4.62 -4.07 12.01
CA ILE A 128 4.00 -3.10 11.12
C ILE A 128 3.00 -2.32 11.96
N ILE A 129 3.10 -0.99 11.92
CA ILE A 129 2.32 -0.07 12.77
C ILE A 129 1.56 0.92 11.91
N ASP A 130 0.70 1.71 12.55
CA ASP A 130 -0.08 2.77 11.90
C ASP A 130 -1.08 2.27 10.84
N TRP A 131 -1.98 1.38 11.27
CA TRP A 131 -3.06 0.79 10.46
C TRP A 131 -4.25 1.73 10.24
N GLN A 132 -4.11 3.04 10.44
CA GLN A 132 -5.23 3.99 10.36
C GLN A 132 -5.82 4.10 8.94
N LEU A 133 -5.05 3.73 7.91
CA LEU A 133 -5.47 3.69 6.51
C LEU A 133 -5.74 2.26 6.00
N ALA A 134 -5.86 1.28 6.89
CA ALA A 134 -6.18 -0.09 6.49
C ALA A 134 -7.57 -0.16 5.85
N HIS A 135 -7.69 -0.89 4.74
CA HIS A 135 -8.93 -0.96 3.97
C HIS A 135 -8.97 -2.19 3.02
N CYS A 136 -10.09 -2.37 2.33
CA CYS A 136 -10.18 -3.29 1.18
C CYS A 136 -9.43 -2.68 -0.03
N GLY A 137 -8.19 -3.11 -0.23
CA GLY A 137 -7.28 -2.58 -1.25
C GLY A 137 -6.80 -3.67 -2.21
N SER A 138 -6.28 -3.26 -3.36
CA SER A 138 -5.70 -4.16 -4.36
C SER A 138 -4.64 -5.07 -3.74
N ILE A 139 -4.61 -6.33 -4.16
CA ILE A 139 -3.59 -7.30 -3.71
C ILE A 139 -2.13 -6.90 -4.03
N THR A 140 -1.92 -5.86 -4.82
CA THR A 140 -0.60 -5.33 -5.18
C THR A 140 -0.30 -3.96 -4.57
N GLU A 141 -1.25 -3.34 -3.87
CA GLU A 141 -1.15 -1.96 -3.38
C GLU A 141 0.06 -1.74 -2.47
N ASP A 142 0.18 -2.50 -1.39
CA ASP A 142 1.26 -2.33 -0.42
C ASP A 142 2.64 -2.68 -1.03
N ILE A 143 2.69 -3.67 -1.93
CA ILE A 143 3.92 -4.02 -2.66
C ILE A 143 4.33 -2.84 -3.56
N MET A 144 3.39 -2.25 -4.29
CA MET A 144 3.63 -1.08 -5.13
C MET A 144 4.05 0.13 -4.32
N ARG A 145 3.43 0.36 -3.16
CA ARG A 145 3.78 1.45 -2.25
C ARG A 145 5.24 1.35 -1.85
N VAL A 146 5.64 0.23 -1.26
CA VAL A 146 7.03 0.02 -0.78
C VAL A 146 8.03 0.09 -1.93
N LEU A 147 7.71 -0.51 -3.09
CA LEU A 147 8.58 -0.43 -4.27
C LEU A 147 8.74 1.00 -4.79
N SER A 148 7.73 1.84 -4.64
CA SER A 148 7.73 3.20 -5.17
C SER A 148 8.37 4.21 -4.24
N THR A 149 8.28 4.00 -2.93
CA THR A 149 8.71 4.98 -1.92
C THR A 149 9.96 4.56 -1.16
N CYS A 150 10.22 3.26 -1.00
CA CYS A 150 11.20 2.76 -0.02
C CYS A 150 12.40 2.05 -0.64
N VAL A 151 12.60 2.11 -1.96
CA VAL A 151 13.78 1.52 -2.62
C VAL A 151 14.29 2.43 -3.74
N SER A 152 15.57 2.28 -4.07
CA SER A 152 16.15 2.98 -5.22
C SER A 152 15.47 2.58 -6.54
N VAL A 153 15.51 3.46 -7.55
CA VAL A 153 15.00 3.15 -8.90
C VAL A 153 15.65 1.89 -9.49
N THR A 154 16.94 1.69 -9.24
CA THR A 154 17.69 0.51 -9.67
C THR A 154 17.15 -0.75 -9.01
N SER A 155 16.96 -0.72 -7.69
CA SER A 155 16.37 -1.84 -6.94
C SER A 155 14.94 -2.11 -7.39
N ARG A 156 14.09 -1.08 -7.55
CA ARG A 156 12.72 -1.22 -8.05
C ARG A 156 12.68 -1.98 -9.37
N LYS A 157 13.42 -1.51 -10.39
CA LYS A 157 13.47 -2.17 -11.72
C LYS A 157 13.92 -3.62 -11.64
N ARG A 158 14.88 -3.92 -10.78
CA ARG A 158 15.44 -5.27 -10.61
C ARG A 158 14.51 -6.20 -9.83
N LEU A 159 13.83 -5.68 -8.80
CA LEU A 159 13.11 -6.48 -7.82
C LEU A 159 11.62 -6.63 -8.09
N THR A 160 10.98 -5.75 -8.88
CA THR A 160 9.53 -5.81 -9.14
C THR A 160 9.08 -7.21 -9.56
N LYS A 161 9.59 -7.74 -10.67
CA LYS A 161 9.15 -9.05 -11.17
C LYS A 161 9.51 -10.22 -10.23
N PRO A 162 10.73 -10.29 -9.68
CA PRO A 162 11.07 -11.31 -8.67
C PRO A 162 10.16 -11.28 -7.44
N LEU A 163 9.83 -10.10 -6.91
CA LEU A 163 8.98 -9.99 -5.71
C LEU A 163 7.53 -10.36 -6.00
N LEU A 164 6.96 -9.97 -7.15
CA LEU A 164 5.60 -10.38 -7.53
C LEU A 164 5.51 -11.89 -7.74
N SER A 165 6.52 -12.49 -8.38
CA SER A 165 6.56 -13.95 -8.54
C SER A 165 6.69 -14.65 -7.19
N TYR A 166 7.54 -14.14 -6.29
CA TYR A 166 7.69 -14.67 -4.93
C TYR A 166 6.40 -14.55 -4.13
N TYR A 167 5.76 -13.37 -4.15
CA TYR A 167 4.45 -13.11 -3.53
C TYR A 167 3.41 -14.15 -3.97
N TYR A 168 3.21 -14.31 -5.29
CA TYR A 168 2.23 -15.24 -5.82
C TYR A 168 2.52 -16.69 -5.42
N THR A 169 3.78 -17.14 -5.54
CA THR A 169 4.17 -18.50 -5.16
C THR A 169 3.95 -18.76 -3.67
N LYS A 170 4.36 -17.83 -2.80
CA LYS A 170 4.19 -17.95 -1.35
C LYS A 170 2.72 -17.99 -0.94
N LEU A 171 1.92 -17.07 -1.48
CA LEU A 171 0.49 -17.01 -1.21
C LEU A 171 -0.22 -18.28 -1.68
N LYS A 172 0.07 -18.74 -2.90
CA LYS A 172 -0.47 -20.00 -3.44
C LYS A 172 -0.14 -21.20 -2.54
N ASN A 173 1.11 -21.29 -2.07
CA ASN A 173 1.53 -22.40 -1.22
C ASN A 173 0.83 -22.35 0.15
N LYS A 174 0.80 -21.19 0.83
CA LYS A 174 0.11 -21.06 2.12
C LYS A 174 -1.39 -21.32 2.01
N MET A 175 -2.03 -20.89 0.93
CA MET A 175 -3.43 -21.20 0.67
C MET A 175 -3.66 -22.71 0.50
N ALA A 176 -2.77 -23.40 -0.23
CA ALA A 176 -2.83 -24.85 -0.39
C ALA A 176 -2.63 -25.60 0.93
N ASP A 177 -1.72 -25.13 1.80
CA ASP A 177 -1.50 -25.69 3.14
C ASP A 177 -2.76 -25.58 4.02
N CYS A 178 -3.58 -24.54 3.80
CA CYS A 178 -4.90 -24.37 4.43
C CYS A 178 -6.04 -25.09 3.68
N GLY A 179 -5.74 -25.91 2.68
CA GLY A 179 -6.74 -26.65 1.89
C GLY A 179 -7.58 -25.77 0.96
N LYS A 180 -7.14 -24.54 0.67
CA LYS A 180 -7.82 -23.59 -0.23
C LYS A 180 -7.07 -23.42 -1.55
N THR A 181 -7.80 -23.13 -2.61
CA THR A 181 -7.22 -22.72 -3.90
C THR A 181 -7.22 -21.21 -4.02
N LEU A 182 -6.16 -20.67 -4.61
CA LEU A 182 -6.08 -19.23 -4.89
C LEU A 182 -7.10 -18.86 -5.99
N PRO A 183 -7.86 -17.76 -5.84
CA PRO A 183 -8.92 -17.42 -6.80
C PRO A 183 -8.41 -16.70 -8.06
N PHE A 184 -7.09 -16.61 -8.25
CA PHE A 184 -6.45 -15.90 -9.35
C PHE A 184 -5.13 -16.54 -9.75
N THR A 185 -4.60 -16.10 -10.89
CA THR A 185 -3.35 -16.55 -11.50
C THR A 185 -2.26 -15.48 -11.39
N PHE A 186 -1.02 -15.86 -11.70
CA PHE A 186 0.07 -14.88 -11.74
C PHE A 186 -0.14 -13.80 -12.80
N ALA A 187 -0.83 -14.12 -13.91
CA ALA A 187 -1.14 -13.14 -14.95
C ALA A 187 -2.06 -12.03 -14.43
N ASP A 188 -3.00 -12.35 -13.54
CA ASP A 188 -3.86 -11.35 -12.90
C ASP A 188 -3.04 -10.40 -12.03
N VAL A 189 -2.01 -10.90 -11.34
CA VAL A 189 -1.07 -10.06 -10.57
C VAL A 189 -0.29 -9.12 -11.49
N GLU A 190 0.17 -9.60 -12.66
CA GLU A 190 0.91 -8.78 -13.63
C GLU A 190 0.03 -7.74 -14.32
N VAL A 191 -1.29 -7.95 -14.42
CA VAL A 191 -2.24 -6.98 -15.01
C VAL A 191 -2.61 -5.88 -14.03
N ILE A 192 -2.70 -6.21 -12.73
CA ILE A 192 -3.10 -5.28 -11.68
C ILE A 192 -1.91 -4.44 -11.18
N PHE A 193 -0.66 -4.86 -11.47
CA PHE A 193 0.56 -4.11 -11.15
C PHE A 193 0.94 -3.09 -12.23
#